data_AF-A0A7S4HCV6-F1
#
_entry.id   AF-A0A7S4HCV6-F1
#
_cell.length_a   1.000
_cell.length_b   1.000
_cell.length_c   1.000
_cell.angle_alpha   90.00
_cell.angle_beta   90.00
_cell.angle_gamma   90.00
#
_symmetry.space_group_name_H-M   'P 1'
#
loop_
_entity.id
_entity.type
_entity.pdbx_description
1 polymer ?
#
loop_
_entity_poly.entity_id
_entity_poly.type
_entity_poly.pdbx_seq_one_letter_code
_entity_poly.pdbx_strand_id
1 'polypeptide(L)'
;MTRVCADRWFLSVSFAGPHDPFAVTAQMAAAVTGRDWPAAVDSDNKTPLCEPAAGAPSHARVRCNYAAMMENLDRLFGVVLDAAAARGNSVDRDTVVCFFSDHGEMLNDHNYTDKSQPWQGAIAVPLVCAGPGIRRNASVDVPMATVDIGATMLDFAGAERDSGMTALSFRGLLEGADPQTRNRTVVLSGLQSYDFGAPPDPNMDIYDKFGVLTYNFRLAVAEFDGTPYKFVCCKGRCPGAPSPVGKPDADGYTRLLYDTAADPFDMHDVKAKLPHVAEKLRAALPVEHGFKCSRAAS
;
A
#
# COMPACT_ATOMS: atom_id res chain seq x y z
N MET A 1 -34.51 -29.07 -10.27
CA MET A 1 -33.67 -28.16 -9.45
C MET A 1 -32.64 -27.56 -10.40
N THR A 2 -32.96 -26.43 -11.00
CA THR A 2 -32.22 -25.93 -12.17
C THR A 2 -32.24 -24.41 -12.13
N ARG A 3 -31.03 -23.83 -12.24
CA ARG A 3 -30.66 -22.39 -12.29
C ARG A 3 -30.56 -21.65 -10.95
N VAL A 4 -29.40 -21.74 -10.31
CA VAL A 4 -28.92 -20.75 -9.31
C VAL A 4 -27.68 -19.99 -9.80
N CYS A 5 -27.05 -20.39 -10.92
CA CYS A 5 -25.82 -19.74 -11.41
C CYS A 5 -26.02 -18.53 -12.34
N ALA A 6 -27.23 -18.25 -12.84
CA ALA A 6 -27.39 -17.21 -13.87
C ALA A 6 -27.31 -15.77 -13.33
N ASP A 7 -27.48 -15.56 -12.02
CA ASP A 7 -27.67 -14.22 -11.44
C ASP A 7 -26.55 -13.78 -10.47
N ARG A 8 -25.54 -14.63 -10.23
CA ARG A 8 -24.38 -14.29 -9.37
C ARG A 8 -23.17 -13.98 -10.23
N TRP A 9 -22.50 -12.87 -9.94
CA TRP A 9 -21.34 -12.41 -10.67
C TRP A 9 -20.24 -11.94 -9.73
N PHE A 10 -19.01 -11.99 -10.23
CA PHE A 10 -17.85 -11.35 -9.64
C PHE A 10 -17.19 -10.51 -10.74
N LEU A 11 -16.86 -9.26 -10.41
CA LEU A 11 -16.23 -8.34 -11.34
C LEU A 11 -15.05 -7.67 -10.64
N SER A 12 -13.87 -7.81 -11.24
CA SER A 12 -12.68 -7.02 -10.87
C SER A 12 -12.44 -6.00 -11.98
N VAL A 13 -12.49 -4.71 -11.63
CA VAL A 13 -12.14 -3.62 -12.53
C VAL A 13 -10.81 -3.05 -12.10
N SER A 14 -9.77 -3.27 -12.90
CA SER A 14 -8.44 -2.72 -12.65
C SER A 14 -8.25 -1.49 -13.53
N PHE A 15 -8.32 -0.30 -12.95
CA PHE A 15 -7.95 0.92 -13.65
C PHE A 15 -6.43 1.01 -13.78
N ALA A 16 -5.94 1.51 -14.92
CA ALA A 16 -4.51 1.72 -15.11
C ALA A 16 -3.99 2.97 -14.37
N GLY A 17 -4.81 4.02 -14.25
CA GLY A 17 -4.47 5.21 -13.48
C GLY A 17 -4.58 4.95 -11.97
N PRO A 18 -3.85 5.71 -11.13
CA PRO A 18 -3.06 6.89 -11.49
C PRO A 18 -1.58 6.56 -11.77
N HIS A 19 -1.25 5.33 -12.21
CA HIS A 19 0.12 4.95 -12.59
C HIS A 19 0.72 5.90 -13.63
N ASP A 20 2.05 6.02 -13.66
CA ASP A 20 2.74 6.81 -14.66
C ASP A 20 2.46 6.31 -16.09
N PRO A 21 2.49 7.19 -17.11
CA PRO A 21 2.86 8.61 -17.06
C PRO A 21 1.78 9.50 -16.44
N PHE A 22 2.20 10.50 -15.63
CA PHE A 22 1.32 11.52 -15.04
C PHE A 22 0.90 12.58 -16.07
N ALA A 23 0.33 12.13 -17.19
CA ALA A 23 -0.18 12.94 -18.27
C ALA A 23 -1.70 13.10 -18.12
N VAL A 24 -2.17 14.34 -18.15
CA VAL A 24 -3.58 14.67 -17.91
C VAL A 24 -4.13 15.53 -19.05
N THR A 25 -5.42 15.37 -19.35
CA THR A 25 -6.10 16.24 -20.31
C THR A 25 -6.34 17.63 -19.70
N ALA A 26 -6.64 18.62 -20.54
CA ALA A 26 -6.99 19.95 -20.07
C ALA A 26 -8.22 19.94 -19.13
N GLN A 27 -9.19 19.06 -19.39
CA GLN A 27 -10.36 18.90 -18.53
C GLN A 27 -10.01 18.31 -17.16
N MET A 28 -9.13 17.31 -17.12
CA MET A 28 -8.64 16.72 -15.87
C MET A 28 -7.87 17.75 -15.05
N ALA A 29 -6.95 18.49 -15.69
CA ALA A 29 -6.19 19.55 -15.01
C ALA A 29 -7.13 20.64 -14.46
N ALA A 30 -8.16 21.03 -15.21
CA ALA A 30 -9.13 22.03 -14.77
C ALA A 30 -9.91 21.59 -13.52
N ALA A 31 -10.13 20.29 -13.30
CA ALA A 31 -10.86 19.79 -12.14
C ALA A 31 -10.14 20.06 -10.80
N VAL A 32 -8.82 20.24 -10.83
CA VAL A 32 -7.98 20.44 -9.64
C VAL A 32 -7.35 21.84 -9.57
N THR A 33 -7.61 22.71 -10.55
CA THR A 33 -7.11 24.09 -10.56
C THR A 33 -7.57 24.86 -9.33
N GLY A 34 -6.69 25.66 -8.73
CA GLY A 34 -6.99 26.45 -7.53
C GLY A 34 -7.23 25.63 -6.25
N ARG A 35 -6.98 24.31 -6.27
CA ARG A 35 -6.98 23.49 -5.05
C ARG A 35 -5.56 23.43 -4.47
N ASP A 36 -5.47 23.46 -3.15
CA ASP A 36 -4.22 23.27 -2.42
C ASP A 36 -3.95 21.77 -2.19
N TRP A 37 -2.70 21.36 -2.36
CA TRP A 37 -2.26 19.98 -2.12
C TRP A 37 -1.14 19.95 -1.09
N PRO A 38 -1.08 18.90 -0.25
CA PRO A 38 0.02 18.75 0.70
C PRO A 38 1.38 18.79 -0.01
N ALA A 39 2.31 19.56 0.55
CA ALA A 39 3.69 19.54 0.10
C ALA A 39 4.32 18.16 0.35
N ALA A 40 5.37 17.86 -0.41
CA ALA A 40 6.18 16.69 -0.12
C ALA A 40 6.89 16.85 1.22
N VAL A 41 6.91 15.79 2.01
CA VAL A 41 7.61 15.70 3.29
C VAL A 41 9.02 15.20 3.06
N ASP A 42 10.00 15.80 3.76
CA ASP A 42 11.40 15.40 3.64
C ASP A 42 11.92 15.47 2.19
N SER A 43 11.65 16.61 1.57
CA SER A 43 12.02 16.90 0.20
C SER A 43 12.82 18.20 0.12
N ASP A 44 13.86 18.21 -0.73
CA ASP A 44 14.69 19.39 -1.03
C ASP A 44 13.95 20.42 -1.92
N ASN A 45 12.68 20.13 -2.24
CA ASN A 45 11.64 21.05 -2.68
C ASN A 45 11.98 21.93 -3.90
N LYS A 46 12.17 21.29 -5.07
CA LYS A 46 12.39 21.98 -6.37
C LYS A 46 11.21 21.94 -7.34
N THR A 47 10.05 21.42 -6.94
CA THR A 47 8.92 21.19 -7.86
C THR A 47 7.70 22.01 -7.42
N PRO A 48 7.26 23.03 -8.18
CA PRO A 48 6.10 23.83 -7.80
C PRO A 48 4.83 22.99 -7.75
N LEU A 49 4.02 23.22 -6.71
CA LEU A 49 2.90 22.36 -6.32
C LEU A 49 1.58 22.61 -7.04
N CYS A 50 1.41 23.68 -7.84
CA CYS A 50 0.32 23.91 -8.84
C CYS A 50 0.35 25.38 -9.36
N GLU A 51 -0.24 25.64 -10.57
CA GLU A 51 -0.59 26.91 -11.28
C GLU A 51 0.24 27.33 -12.56
N PRO A 52 -0.34 28.00 -13.59
CA PRO A 52 -1.53 27.64 -14.40
C PRO A 52 -1.23 27.48 -15.94
N ALA A 53 -2.28 27.36 -16.77
CA ALA A 53 -2.34 26.95 -18.20
C ALA A 53 -1.65 27.90 -19.23
N ALA A 54 -1.38 27.59 -20.51
CA ALA A 54 -1.69 26.48 -21.43
C ALA A 54 -0.47 26.17 -22.34
N GLY A 55 -0.27 24.90 -22.73
CA GLY A 55 0.71 24.51 -23.74
C GLY A 55 2.05 23.94 -23.24
N ALA A 56 2.26 23.78 -21.92
CA ALA A 56 3.47 23.14 -21.39
C ALA A 56 3.20 21.67 -21.00
N PRO A 57 3.81 20.67 -21.65
CA PRO A 57 3.95 19.34 -21.08
C PRO A 57 5.05 19.40 -20.01
N SER A 58 4.76 19.10 -18.74
CA SER A 58 5.88 18.98 -17.79
C SER A 58 5.63 17.99 -16.66
N HIS A 59 6.59 17.08 -16.51
CA HIS A 59 6.83 16.23 -15.35
C HIS A 59 7.09 17.02 -14.05
N ALA A 60 6.97 18.35 -14.05
CA ALA A 60 7.18 19.22 -12.89
C ALA A 60 5.87 19.54 -12.14
N ARG A 61 4.76 18.85 -12.42
CA ARG A 61 3.43 19.04 -11.80
C ARG A 61 2.86 17.74 -11.21
N VAL A 62 3.75 16.87 -10.72
CA VAL A 62 3.45 15.47 -10.36
C VAL A 62 2.23 15.34 -9.45
N ARG A 63 2.17 16.08 -8.33
CA ARG A 63 1.05 15.98 -7.37
C ARG A 63 -0.29 16.47 -7.93
N CYS A 64 -0.32 17.61 -8.65
CA CYS A 64 -1.54 18.09 -9.30
C CYS A 64 -2.05 17.10 -10.35
N ASN A 65 -1.14 16.59 -11.19
CA ASN A 65 -1.52 15.66 -12.25
C ASN A 65 -2.01 14.34 -11.65
N TYR A 66 -1.34 13.82 -10.63
CA TYR A 66 -1.79 12.64 -9.89
C TYR A 66 -3.18 12.86 -9.28
N ALA A 67 -3.43 14.01 -8.65
CA ALA A 67 -4.74 14.36 -8.12
C ALA A 67 -5.82 14.48 -9.22
N ALA A 68 -5.50 15.08 -10.36
CA ALA A 68 -6.39 15.15 -11.51
C ALA A 68 -6.72 13.76 -12.10
N MET A 69 -5.76 12.83 -12.06
CA MET A 69 -6.00 11.43 -12.42
C MET A 69 -6.92 10.76 -11.41
N MET A 70 -6.74 11.01 -10.11
CA MET A 70 -7.63 10.51 -9.05
C MET A 70 -9.07 11.00 -9.22
N GLU A 71 -9.30 12.28 -9.49
CA GLU A 71 -10.66 12.81 -9.76
C GLU A 71 -11.29 12.15 -11.00
N ASN A 72 -10.49 11.85 -12.02
CA ASN A 72 -10.98 11.12 -13.19
C ASN A 72 -11.31 9.66 -12.85
N LEU A 73 -10.53 9.00 -11.98
CA LEU A 73 -10.81 7.63 -11.52
C LEU A 73 -12.10 7.57 -10.71
N ASP A 74 -12.33 8.53 -9.82
CA ASP A 74 -13.58 8.64 -9.06
C ASP A 74 -14.80 8.71 -10.00
N ARG A 75 -14.72 9.57 -11.02
CA ARG A 75 -15.76 9.65 -12.06
C ARG A 75 -15.95 8.32 -12.81
N LEU A 76 -14.85 7.65 -13.18
CA LEU A 76 -14.92 6.36 -13.89
C LEU A 76 -15.49 5.25 -13.01
N PHE A 77 -15.19 5.27 -11.71
CA PHE A 77 -15.78 4.36 -10.73
C PHE A 77 -17.31 4.57 -10.66
N GLY A 78 -17.78 5.83 -10.64
CA GLY A 78 -19.19 6.16 -10.75
C GLY A 78 -19.86 5.56 -11.99
N VAL A 79 -19.21 5.64 -13.16
CA VAL A 79 -19.73 5.05 -14.42
C VAL A 79 -19.92 3.53 -14.30
N VAL A 80 -19.02 2.82 -13.60
CA VAL A 80 -19.16 1.37 -13.37
C VAL A 80 -20.37 1.08 -12.46
N LEU A 81 -20.53 1.84 -11.37
CA LEU A 81 -21.66 1.68 -10.46
C LEU A 81 -23.01 2.00 -11.14
N ASP A 82 -23.07 3.06 -11.94
CA ASP A 82 -24.25 3.43 -12.72
C ASP A 82 -24.61 2.33 -13.74
N ALA A 83 -23.60 1.74 -14.39
CA ALA A 83 -23.81 0.64 -15.32
C ALA A 83 -24.34 -0.63 -14.63
N ALA A 84 -23.92 -0.91 -13.40
CA ALA A 84 -24.45 -2.00 -12.57
C ALA A 84 -25.90 -1.70 -12.14
N ALA A 85 -26.18 -0.47 -11.70
CA ALA A 85 -27.51 0.01 -11.33
C ALA A 85 -28.51 -0.06 -12.48
N ALA A 86 -28.11 0.32 -13.69
CA ALA A 86 -28.92 0.21 -14.91
C ALA A 86 -29.28 -1.24 -15.27
N ARG A 87 -28.50 -2.21 -14.79
CA ARG A 87 -28.77 -3.66 -14.93
C ARG A 87 -29.53 -4.22 -13.73
N GLY A 88 -29.96 -3.35 -12.83
CA GLY A 88 -30.72 -3.71 -11.64
C GLY A 88 -29.87 -4.32 -10.53
N ASN A 89 -28.58 -3.99 -10.40
CA ASN A 89 -27.76 -4.36 -9.23
C ASN A 89 -27.41 -3.09 -8.44
N SER A 90 -27.52 -3.10 -7.11
CA SER A 90 -27.20 -1.92 -6.30
C SER A 90 -26.44 -2.27 -5.03
N VAL A 91 -25.54 -1.37 -4.65
CA VAL A 91 -24.71 -1.48 -3.43
C VAL A 91 -25.56 -1.57 -2.17
N ASP A 92 -26.72 -0.90 -2.16
CA ASP A 92 -27.60 -0.91 -1.00
C ASP A 92 -28.39 -2.23 -0.82
N ARG A 93 -28.48 -3.07 -1.86
CA ARG A 93 -29.39 -4.23 -1.86
C ARG A 93 -28.71 -5.57 -2.06
N ASP A 94 -27.82 -5.70 -3.04
CA ASP A 94 -27.34 -7.00 -3.51
C ASP A 94 -25.88 -7.03 -3.93
N THR A 95 -25.19 -5.90 -3.92
CA THR A 95 -23.81 -5.81 -4.42
C THR A 95 -22.85 -5.38 -3.31
N VAL A 96 -21.84 -6.20 -3.05
CA VAL A 96 -20.68 -5.78 -2.24
C VAL A 96 -19.63 -5.20 -3.19
N VAL A 97 -19.15 -4.00 -2.87
CA VAL A 97 -18.10 -3.31 -3.60
C VAL A 97 -16.97 -2.99 -2.63
N CYS A 98 -15.73 -3.29 -3.02
CA CYS A 98 -14.53 -2.84 -2.33
C CYS A 98 -13.61 -2.13 -3.32
N PHE A 99 -13.20 -0.91 -2.99
CA PHE A 99 -12.18 -0.13 -3.68
C PHE A 99 -10.88 -0.19 -2.88
N PHE A 100 -9.77 -0.46 -3.56
CA PHE A 100 -8.44 -0.49 -2.96
C PHE A 100 -7.35 -0.23 -4.01
N SER A 101 -6.12 0.04 -3.57
CA SER A 101 -4.94 0.14 -4.43
C SER A 101 -4.02 -1.06 -4.23
N ASP A 102 -3.24 -1.43 -5.25
CA ASP A 102 -2.21 -2.46 -5.17
C ASP A 102 -0.97 -1.97 -4.40
N HIS A 103 -0.59 -0.71 -4.63
CA HIS A 103 0.42 0.04 -3.89
C HIS A 103 0.10 1.55 -3.89
N GLY A 104 0.91 2.33 -3.18
CA GLY A 104 0.85 3.80 -3.15
C GLY A 104 1.84 4.45 -4.13
N GLU A 105 2.19 5.71 -3.90
CA GLU A 105 3.17 6.46 -4.71
C GLU A 105 3.81 7.52 -3.80
N MET A 106 5.14 7.63 -3.83
CA MET A 106 5.88 8.52 -2.95
C MET A 106 5.70 10.00 -3.31
N LEU A 107 5.41 10.34 -4.58
CA LEU A 107 5.12 11.72 -5.02
C LEU A 107 6.12 12.77 -4.46
N ASN A 108 7.43 12.45 -4.45
CA ASN A 108 8.54 13.23 -3.89
C ASN A 108 8.70 13.26 -2.36
N ASP A 109 7.88 12.54 -1.59
CA ASP A 109 8.18 12.29 -0.18
C ASP A 109 9.53 11.56 -0.07
N HIS A 110 10.36 11.97 0.88
CA HIS A 110 11.75 11.48 1.08
C HIS A 110 12.64 11.66 -0.16
N ASN A 111 12.41 12.71 -0.96
CA ASN A 111 13.08 12.96 -2.24
C ASN A 111 12.97 11.77 -3.21
N TYR A 112 11.88 10.99 -3.14
CA TYR A 112 11.69 9.78 -3.93
C TYR A 112 10.38 9.78 -4.71
N THR A 113 10.37 9.16 -5.88
CA THR A 113 9.19 8.90 -6.72
C THR A 113 9.22 7.42 -7.10
N ASP A 114 8.05 6.80 -7.32
CA ASP A 114 7.78 5.36 -7.40
C ASP A 114 7.41 4.76 -6.02
N LYS A 115 7.21 3.45 -5.96
CA LYS A 115 6.54 2.67 -4.92
C LYS A 115 7.37 1.53 -4.36
N SER A 116 8.55 1.28 -4.91
CA SER A 116 9.38 0.12 -4.56
C SER A 116 10.13 0.27 -3.22
N GLN A 117 9.42 0.75 -2.18
CA GLN A 117 9.95 1.24 -0.91
C GLN A 117 9.10 0.80 0.29
N PRO A 118 9.67 0.70 1.50
CA PRO A 118 8.92 0.29 2.71
C PRO A 118 8.15 1.43 3.41
N TRP A 119 8.09 2.62 2.80
CA TRP A 119 7.55 3.84 3.44
C TRP A 119 6.03 3.95 3.28
N GLN A 120 5.35 4.63 4.22
CA GLN A 120 3.88 4.73 4.27
C GLN A 120 3.28 5.14 2.92
N GLY A 121 3.84 6.17 2.27
CA GLY A 121 3.37 6.65 0.96
C GLY A 121 3.35 5.57 -0.14
N ALA A 122 4.18 4.53 -0.04
CA ALA A 122 4.25 3.43 -0.99
C ALA A 122 3.39 2.21 -0.62
N ILE A 123 3.13 1.97 0.67
CA ILE A 123 2.53 0.70 1.14
C ILE A 123 1.17 0.85 1.82
N ALA A 124 0.83 2.03 2.33
CA ALA A 124 -0.42 2.29 3.04
C ALA A 124 -1.49 2.76 2.05
N VAL A 125 -2.21 1.79 1.50
CA VAL A 125 -3.20 1.99 0.43
C VAL A 125 -4.62 2.13 0.98
N PRO A 126 -5.52 2.83 0.27
CA PRO A 126 -6.92 2.90 0.66
C PRO A 126 -7.59 1.52 0.60
N LEU A 127 -8.56 1.29 1.47
CA LEU A 127 -9.53 0.20 1.38
C LEU A 127 -10.89 0.73 1.85
N VAL A 128 -11.86 0.81 0.94
CA VAL A 128 -13.22 1.24 1.22
C VAL A 128 -14.18 0.18 0.71
N CYS A 129 -15.04 -0.34 1.58
CA CYS A 129 -16.04 -1.33 1.20
C CYS A 129 -17.45 -0.86 1.55
N ALA A 130 -18.41 -1.18 0.69
CA ALA A 130 -19.83 -0.89 0.86
C ALA A 130 -20.67 -2.05 0.31
N GLY A 131 -21.81 -2.31 0.93
CA GLY A 131 -22.67 -3.41 0.50
C GLY A 131 -23.66 -3.82 1.58
N PRO A 132 -24.53 -4.80 1.28
CA PRO A 132 -25.45 -5.38 2.27
C PRO A 132 -24.67 -6.00 3.44
N GLY A 133 -25.10 -5.72 4.67
CA GLY A 133 -24.46 -6.22 5.89
C GLY A 133 -23.21 -5.45 6.33
N ILE A 134 -22.59 -4.66 5.45
CA ILE A 134 -21.44 -3.82 5.81
C ILE A 134 -21.93 -2.58 6.57
N ARG A 135 -21.29 -2.27 7.69
CA ARG A 135 -21.61 -1.08 8.48
C ARG A 135 -21.40 0.19 7.67
N ARG A 136 -22.38 1.10 7.73
CA ARG A 136 -22.28 2.43 7.12
C ARG A 136 -21.55 3.39 8.02
N ASN A 137 -20.84 4.34 7.42
CA ASN A 137 -20.19 5.47 8.10
C ASN A 137 -19.29 5.02 9.28
N ALA A 138 -18.54 3.93 9.09
CA ALA A 138 -17.64 3.38 10.08
C ALA A 138 -16.20 3.38 9.55
N SER A 139 -15.25 3.68 10.44
CA SER A 139 -13.81 3.41 10.22
C SER A 139 -13.37 2.21 11.06
N VAL A 140 -12.36 1.51 10.59
CA VAL A 140 -11.69 0.43 11.32
C VAL A 140 -10.19 0.67 11.21
N ASP A 141 -9.61 1.18 12.29
CA ASP A 141 -8.24 1.69 12.30
C ASP A 141 -7.26 0.63 12.83
N VAL A 142 -7.15 -0.50 12.12
CA VAL A 142 -6.19 -1.58 12.45
C VAL A 142 -5.36 -1.96 11.22
N PRO A 143 -4.14 -2.52 11.38
CA PRO A 143 -3.35 -3.00 10.26
C PRO A 143 -4.07 -4.11 9.47
N MET A 144 -4.13 -3.93 8.15
CA MET A 144 -4.79 -4.82 7.20
C MET A 144 -3.85 -5.17 6.05
N ALA A 145 -4.05 -6.34 5.42
CA ALA A 145 -3.25 -6.79 4.28
C ALA A 145 -4.10 -6.88 3.02
N THR A 146 -3.64 -6.32 1.90
CA THR A 146 -4.37 -6.37 0.61
C THR A 146 -4.60 -7.79 0.11
N VAL A 147 -3.71 -8.74 0.44
CA VAL A 147 -3.87 -10.17 0.12
C VAL A 147 -5.15 -10.79 0.69
N ASP A 148 -5.69 -10.22 1.78
CA ASP A 148 -6.88 -10.74 2.46
C ASP A 148 -8.19 -10.41 1.73
N ILE A 149 -8.15 -9.54 0.72
CA ILE A 149 -9.32 -9.16 -0.07
C ILE A 149 -9.91 -10.39 -0.77
N GLY A 150 -9.07 -11.25 -1.34
CA GLY A 150 -9.52 -12.46 -2.01
C GLY A 150 -10.30 -13.40 -1.08
N ALA A 151 -9.78 -13.65 0.13
CA ALA A 151 -10.48 -14.46 1.13
C ALA A 151 -11.79 -13.82 1.61
N THR A 152 -11.83 -12.49 1.71
CA THR A 152 -13.03 -11.75 2.10
C THR A 152 -14.11 -11.80 1.02
N MET A 153 -13.75 -11.72 -0.26
CA MET A 153 -14.71 -11.86 -1.36
C MET A 153 -15.28 -13.28 -1.45
N LEU A 154 -14.46 -14.31 -1.23
CA LEU A 154 -14.92 -15.70 -1.17
C LEU A 154 -15.92 -15.91 -0.01
N ASP A 155 -15.65 -15.32 1.15
CA ASP A 155 -16.54 -15.36 2.32
C ASP A 155 -17.92 -14.72 2.01
N PHE A 156 -17.94 -13.51 1.41
CA PHE A 156 -19.20 -12.92 0.96
C PHE A 156 -19.94 -13.76 -0.09
N ALA A 157 -19.21 -14.43 -0.98
CA ALA A 157 -19.79 -15.32 -1.98
C ALA A 157 -20.31 -16.66 -1.40
N GLY A 158 -19.97 -16.98 -0.14
CA GLY A 158 -20.20 -18.30 0.46
C GLY A 158 -19.40 -19.40 -0.22
N ALA A 159 -18.26 -19.06 -0.82
CA ALA A 159 -17.36 -19.97 -1.51
C ALA A 159 -16.26 -20.48 -0.56
N GLU A 160 -15.81 -21.72 -0.78
CA GLU A 160 -14.70 -22.28 -0.03
C GLU A 160 -13.37 -21.63 -0.44
N ARG A 161 -12.46 -21.47 0.53
CA ARG A 161 -11.08 -21.04 0.27
C ARG A 161 -10.23 -22.25 -0.09
N ASP A 162 -9.30 -22.07 -1.02
CA ASP A 162 -8.29 -23.09 -1.28
C ASP A 162 -7.41 -23.31 -0.04
N SER A 163 -7.09 -24.56 0.25
CA SER A 163 -6.31 -24.96 1.45
C SER A 163 -4.92 -24.32 1.55
N GLY A 164 -4.35 -23.89 0.43
CA GLY A 164 -3.05 -23.20 0.37
C GLY A 164 -3.12 -21.69 0.57
N MET A 165 -4.30 -21.09 0.66
CA MET A 165 -4.43 -19.64 0.83
C MET A 165 -3.99 -19.21 2.23
N THR A 166 -3.04 -18.28 2.29
CA THR A 166 -2.66 -17.59 3.52
C THR A 166 -3.52 -16.35 3.81
N ALA A 167 -4.40 -16.00 2.87
CA ALA A 167 -5.36 -14.91 2.98
C ALA A 167 -6.47 -15.24 3.99
N LEU A 168 -6.82 -14.28 4.84
CA LEU A 168 -7.78 -14.42 5.93
C LEU A 168 -8.93 -13.44 5.71
N SER A 169 -10.18 -13.92 5.76
CA SER A 169 -11.33 -13.02 5.61
C SER A 169 -11.36 -11.99 6.75
N PHE A 170 -11.64 -10.74 6.39
CA PHE A 170 -11.91 -9.64 7.32
C PHE A 170 -13.36 -9.19 7.30
N ARG A 171 -14.27 -9.98 6.70
CA ARG A 171 -15.71 -9.70 6.64
C ARG A 171 -16.29 -9.29 7.99
N GLY A 172 -15.91 -9.98 9.07
CA GLY A 172 -16.36 -9.65 10.42
C GLY A 172 -16.11 -8.19 10.80
N LEU A 173 -14.97 -7.60 10.40
CA LEU A 173 -14.67 -6.18 10.67
C LEU A 173 -15.64 -5.24 9.93
N LEU A 174 -15.99 -5.59 8.68
CA LEU A 174 -16.95 -4.86 7.88
C LEU A 174 -18.36 -4.91 8.49
N GLU A 175 -18.73 -6.05 9.08
CA GLU A 175 -20.03 -6.27 9.73
C GLU A 175 -20.06 -5.78 11.19
N GLY A 176 -18.92 -5.36 11.76
CA GLY A 176 -18.82 -4.72 13.08
C GLY A 176 -18.38 -5.61 14.24
N ALA A 177 -17.71 -6.71 13.95
CA ALA A 177 -16.95 -7.45 14.95
C ALA A 177 -15.88 -6.56 15.60
N ASP A 178 -15.54 -6.88 16.85
CA ASP A 178 -14.47 -6.21 17.59
C ASP A 178 -13.13 -6.34 16.83
N PRO A 179 -12.46 -5.24 16.47
CA PRO A 179 -11.16 -5.26 15.80
C PRO A 179 -10.07 -6.04 16.54
N GLN A 180 -10.19 -6.23 17.85
CA GLN A 180 -9.26 -7.05 18.65
C GLN A 180 -9.43 -8.56 18.42
N THR A 181 -10.54 -8.98 17.83
CA THR A 181 -10.84 -10.40 17.50
C THR A 181 -10.51 -10.77 16.06
N ARG A 182 -9.87 -9.86 15.31
CA ARG A 182 -9.56 -10.07 13.89
C ARG A 182 -8.62 -11.25 13.66
N ASN A 183 -8.75 -11.86 12.49
CA ASN A 183 -7.96 -13.03 12.11
C ASN A 183 -6.47 -12.71 11.86
N ARG A 184 -6.16 -11.55 11.26
CA ARG A 184 -4.78 -11.12 10.99
C ARG A 184 -4.32 -10.06 11.98
N THR A 185 -3.35 -10.41 12.82
CA THR A 185 -2.77 -9.50 13.82
C THR A 185 -1.40 -8.96 13.41
N VAL A 186 -0.72 -9.63 12.47
CA VAL A 186 0.55 -9.18 11.88
C VAL A 186 0.41 -9.13 10.36
N VAL A 187 0.75 -7.99 9.78
CA VAL A 187 0.83 -7.76 8.33
C VAL A 187 2.29 -7.83 7.93
N LEU A 188 2.58 -8.60 6.89
CA LEU A 188 3.93 -8.77 6.36
C LEU A 188 3.97 -8.26 4.92
N SER A 189 5.04 -7.56 4.57
CA SER A 189 5.31 -7.16 3.19
C SER A 189 6.82 -7.11 2.96
N GLY A 190 7.23 -7.03 1.71
CA GLY A 190 8.63 -6.87 1.36
C GLY A 190 8.88 -7.00 -0.12
N LEU A 191 10.04 -6.53 -0.52
CA LEU A 191 10.53 -6.64 -1.88
C LEU A 191 11.96 -7.14 -1.83
N GLN A 192 12.24 -8.15 -2.63
CA GLN A 192 13.58 -8.70 -2.82
C GLN A 192 13.88 -8.73 -4.32
N SER A 193 14.99 -8.13 -4.72
CA SER A 193 15.47 -8.14 -6.09
C SER A 193 15.97 -9.54 -6.46
N TYR A 194 15.10 -10.45 -6.87
CA TYR A 194 15.50 -11.66 -7.59
C TYR A 194 14.41 -12.04 -8.59
N ASP A 195 14.77 -11.91 -9.86
CA ASP A 195 14.11 -12.44 -11.05
C ASP A 195 13.53 -13.83 -10.76
N PHE A 196 12.20 -13.96 -10.80
CA PHE A 196 11.44 -15.14 -10.33
C PHE A 196 11.73 -16.44 -11.12
N GLY A 197 12.64 -16.43 -12.10
CA GLY A 197 12.98 -17.61 -12.92
C GLY A 197 14.44 -17.79 -13.34
N ALA A 198 15.40 -16.93 -12.94
CA ALA A 198 16.79 -17.04 -13.37
C ALA A 198 17.73 -17.50 -12.22
N PRO A 199 18.69 -18.42 -12.48
CA PRO A 199 19.68 -18.79 -11.48
C PRO A 199 20.54 -17.56 -11.11
N PRO A 200 20.99 -17.47 -9.84
CA PRO A 200 21.76 -16.32 -9.37
C PRO A 200 23.07 -16.19 -10.16
N ASP A 201 23.33 -15.01 -10.74
CA ASP A 201 24.62 -14.69 -11.33
C ASP A 201 25.66 -14.54 -10.21
N PRO A 202 26.72 -15.38 -10.18
CA PRO A 202 27.75 -15.34 -9.15
C PRO A 202 28.62 -14.07 -9.21
N ASN A 203 28.49 -13.23 -10.24
CA ASN A 203 29.17 -11.94 -10.35
C ASN A 203 28.29 -10.75 -9.91
N MET A 204 27.09 -10.98 -9.37
CA MET A 204 26.21 -9.92 -8.88
C MET A 204 26.63 -9.38 -7.50
N ASP A 205 27.76 -8.68 -7.45
CA ASP A 205 28.05 -7.67 -6.42
C ASP A 205 27.82 -6.29 -7.07
N ILE A 206 26.56 -6.01 -7.47
CA ILE A 206 26.26 -4.93 -8.43
C ILE A 206 25.78 -3.66 -7.73
N TYR A 207 26.74 -2.77 -7.50
CA TYR A 207 26.57 -1.35 -7.74
C TYR A 207 27.81 -0.89 -8.51
N ASP A 208 27.70 -0.43 -9.77
CA ASP A 208 28.58 0.71 -10.17
C ASP A 208 28.25 1.53 -11.43
N LYS A 209 27.43 1.12 -12.43
CA LYS A 209 27.33 1.96 -13.67
C LYS A 209 25.98 2.27 -14.30
N PHE A 210 24.90 1.56 -13.99
CA PHE A 210 23.62 1.76 -14.71
C PHE A 210 22.34 1.75 -13.85
N GLY A 211 22.43 1.92 -12.52
CA GLY A 211 21.27 2.36 -11.71
C GLY A 211 20.08 1.39 -11.60
N VAL A 212 20.30 0.07 -11.58
CA VAL A 212 19.22 -0.88 -11.25
C VAL A 212 19.10 -0.97 -9.72
N LEU A 213 17.93 -0.63 -9.19
CA LEU A 213 17.65 -0.56 -7.76
C LEU A 213 17.60 -1.97 -7.14
N THR A 214 18.53 -2.29 -6.24
CA THR A 214 18.45 -3.52 -5.44
C THR A 214 17.46 -3.31 -4.30
N TYR A 215 16.21 -3.73 -4.48
CA TYR A 215 15.21 -3.70 -3.42
C TYR A 215 15.39 -4.91 -2.51
N ASN A 216 15.84 -4.71 -1.28
CA ASN A 216 16.01 -5.80 -0.33
C ASN A 216 15.50 -5.38 1.03
N PHE A 217 14.17 -5.41 1.19
CA PHE A 217 13.52 -5.13 2.46
C PHE A 217 12.43 -6.14 2.80
N ARG A 218 12.18 -6.24 4.11
CA ARG A 218 10.99 -6.87 4.68
C ARG A 218 10.44 -5.94 5.75
N LEU A 219 9.14 -5.96 5.92
CA LEU A 219 8.47 -5.21 6.97
C LEU A 219 7.39 -6.06 7.65
N ALA A 220 7.16 -5.74 8.91
CA ALA A 220 6.07 -6.27 9.71
C ALA A 220 5.32 -5.10 10.34
N VAL A 221 3.99 -5.15 10.31
CA VAL A 221 3.11 -4.19 10.99
C VAL A 221 2.20 -4.94 11.94
N ALA A 222 2.16 -4.53 13.20
CA ALA A 222 1.24 -5.07 14.20
C ALA A 222 0.93 -4.03 15.26
N GLU A 223 -0.17 -4.22 16.00
CA GLU A 223 -0.53 -3.37 17.12
C GLU A 223 0.13 -3.84 18.42
N PHE A 224 0.60 -2.88 19.22
CA PHE A 224 1.04 -3.08 20.59
C PHE A 224 0.35 -2.02 21.46
N ASP A 225 -0.40 -2.47 22.46
CA ASP A 225 -1.18 -1.61 23.37
C ASP A 225 -2.09 -0.61 22.63
N GLY A 226 -2.66 -1.03 21.49
CA GLY A 226 -3.54 -0.23 20.64
C GLY A 226 -2.83 0.71 19.66
N THR A 227 -1.50 0.71 19.63
CA THR A 227 -0.70 1.51 18.68
C THR A 227 -0.15 0.63 17.56
N PRO A 228 -0.39 0.97 16.28
CA PRO A 228 0.21 0.25 15.16
C PRO A 228 1.69 0.65 14.99
N TYR A 229 2.56 -0.35 15.03
CA TYR A 229 3.99 -0.18 14.78
C TYR A 229 4.42 -0.90 13.51
N LYS A 230 5.27 -0.24 12.72
CA LYS A 230 5.92 -0.81 11.54
C LYS A 230 7.40 -1.01 11.81
N PHE A 231 7.84 -2.26 11.76
CA PHE A 231 9.26 -2.60 11.75
C PHE A 231 9.72 -2.77 10.30
N VAL A 232 10.79 -2.08 9.93
CA VAL A 232 11.42 -2.16 8.61
C VAL A 232 12.81 -2.74 8.78
N CYS A 233 13.15 -3.73 7.96
CA CYS A 233 14.51 -4.22 7.86
C CYS A 233 14.96 -4.28 6.42
N CYS A 234 16.12 -3.71 6.14
CA CYS A 234 16.74 -3.66 4.82
C CYS A 234 18.14 -4.26 4.87
N LYS A 235 18.57 -4.93 3.80
CA LYS A 235 19.97 -5.29 3.60
C LYS A 235 20.70 -4.07 3.03
N GLY A 236 21.67 -3.53 3.76
CA GLY A 236 22.28 -2.24 3.48
C GLY A 236 21.35 -1.08 3.82
N ARG A 237 21.56 0.06 3.15
CA ARG A 237 20.71 1.25 3.32
C ARG A 237 19.32 0.96 2.76
N CYS A 238 18.26 1.33 3.49
CA CYS A 238 16.91 1.21 2.96
C CYS A 238 16.75 2.07 1.69
N PRO A 239 16.11 1.55 0.65
CA PRO A 239 15.87 2.34 -0.56
C PRO A 239 14.93 3.52 -0.21
N GLY A 240 15.10 4.66 -0.86
CA GLY A 240 14.29 5.88 -0.60
C GLY A 240 14.27 6.37 0.85
N ALA A 241 15.27 6.01 1.67
CA ALA A 241 15.20 6.25 3.12
C ALA A 241 15.05 7.73 3.49
N PRO A 242 14.15 8.04 4.45
CA PRO A 242 14.02 9.38 5.03
C PRO A 242 15.37 9.95 5.46
N SER A 243 15.55 11.26 5.34
CA SER A 243 16.83 11.94 5.62
C SER A 243 17.40 11.69 7.03
N PRO A 244 16.60 11.46 8.10
CA PRO A 244 17.15 11.14 9.42
C PRO A 244 17.72 9.72 9.54
N VAL A 245 17.43 8.82 8.60
CA VAL A 245 17.89 7.42 8.66
C VAL A 245 19.40 7.34 8.53
N GLY A 246 20.03 6.77 9.55
CA GLY A 246 21.48 6.61 9.63
C GLY A 246 22.06 5.53 8.71
N LYS A 247 23.36 5.27 8.91
CA LYS A 247 24.06 4.17 8.22
C LYS A 247 23.54 2.80 8.70
N PRO A 248 23.71 1.74 7.89
CA PRO A 248 23.42 0.37 8.33
C PRO A 248 24.18 0.00 9.61
N ASP A 249 23.60 -0.92 10.38
CA ASP A 249 24.22 -1.56 11.53
C ASP A 249 25.50 -2.32 11.10
N ALA A 250 26.37 -2.67 12.06
CA ALA A 250 27.66 -3.32 11.79
C ALA A 250 27.55 -4.67 11.04
N ASP A 251 26.39 -5.33 11.12
CA ASP A 251 26.10 -6.56 10.40
C ASP A 251 25.54 -6.36 8.99
N GLY A 252 25.51 -5.12 8.52
CA GLY A 252 25.13 -4.75 7.16
C GLY A 252 23.61 -4.63 6.94
N TYR A 253 22.79 -4.55 7.99
CA TYR A 253 21.35 -4.31 7.88
C TYR A 253 20.96 -2.96 8.46
N THR A 254 19.95 -2.32 7.88
CA THR A 254 19.26 -1.18 8.50
C THR A 254 17.95 -1.68 9.10
N ARG A 255 17.79 -1.49 10.42
CA ARG A 255 16.58 -1.89 11.17
C ARG A 255 15.95 -0.66 11.82
N LEU A 256 14.67 -0.43 11.55
CA LEU A 256 13.93 0.78 11.95
C LEU A 256 12.57 0.37 12.54
N LEU A 257 12.06 1.17 13.46
CA LEU A 257 10.72 1.00 14.02
C LEU A 257 9.98 2.35 14.00
N TYR A 258 8.76 2.35 13.49
CA TYR A 258 7.91 3.55 13.40
C TYR A 258 6.56 3.34 14.07
N ASP A 259 6.09 4.36 14.78
CA ASP A 259 4.70 4.47 15.24
C ASP A 259 3.89 5.05 14.07
N THR A 260 3.13 4.21 13.37
CA THR A 260 2.51 4.65 12.11
C THR A 260 1.29 5.55 12.32
N ALA A 261 0.76 5.62 13.54
CA ALA A 261 -0.33 6.53 13.87
C ALA A 261 0.20 7.94 14.17
N ALA A 262 1.31 8.05 14.91
CA ALA A 262 1.91 9.34 15.26
C ALA A 262 2.87 9.88 14.17
N ASP A 263 3.41 9.00 13.32
CA ASP A 263 4.43 9.31 12.32
C ASP A 263 4.04 8.80 10.92
N PRO A 264 3.06 9.45 10.25
CA PRO A 264 2.50 8.97 8.98
C PRO A 264 3.48 9.06 7.80
N PHE A 265 4.68 9.61 8.00
CA PHE A 265 5.74 9.74 7.01
C PHE A 265 7.04 9.03 7.43
N ASP A 266 7.02 8.16 8.45
CA ASP A 266 8.19 7.38 8.88
C ASP A 266 9.47 8.22 9.12
N MET A 267 9.34 9.42 9.69
CA MET A 267 10.45 10.34 9.92
C MET A 267 11.22 10.05 11.21
N HIS A 268 10.62 9.34 12.15
CA HIS A 268 11.11 9.21 13.52
C HIS A 268 11.30 7.74 13.92
N ASP A 269 12.52 7.21 13.76
CA ASP A 269 12.87 5.88 14.26
C ASP A 269 12.78 5.83 15.79
N VAL A 270 11.84 5.04 16.31
CA VAL A 270 11.60 4.82 17.74
C VAL A 270 12.20 3.51 18.26
N LYS A 271 12.97 2.77 17.45
CA LYS A 271 13.57 1.47 17.82
C LYS A 271 14.32 1.52 19.15
N ALA A 272 15.13 2.55 19.38
CA ALA A 272 15.89 2.69 20.63
C ALA A 272 15.01 2.91 21.87
N LYS A 273 13.82 3.50 21.70
CA LYS A 273 12.85 3.73 22.79
C LYS A 273 12.03 2.49 23.09
N LEU A 274 11.75 1.67 22.06
CA LEU A 274 10.87 0.49 22.15
C LEU A 274 11.56 -0.78 21.61
N PRO A 275 12.73 -1.18 22.16
CA PRO A 275 13.48 -2.32 21.63
C PRO A 275 12.70 -3.64 21.73
N HIS A 276 11.85 -3.80 22.73
CA HIS A 276 11.02 -4.99 22.91
C HIS A 276 9.93 -5.13 21.83
N VAL A 277 9.37 -4.01 21.33
CA VAL A 277 8.42 -4.00 20.20
C VAL A 277 9.15 -4.34 18.91
N ALA A 278 10.30 -3.70 18.67
CA ALA A 278 11.15 -3.98 17.51
C ALA A 278 11.51 -5.47 17.43
N GLU A 279 11.95 -6.07 18.54
CA GLU A 279 12.33 -7.48 18.60
C GLU A 279 11.14 -8.43 18.32
N LYS A 280 9.95 -8.13 18.84
CA LYS A 280 8.75 -8.95 18.54
C LYS A 280 8.36 -8.90 17.06
N LEU A 281 8.34 -7.71 16.45
CA LEU A 281 8.05 -7.56 15.02
C LEU A 281 9.15 -8.17 14.14
N ARG A 282 10.42 -7.99 14.52
CA ARG A 282 11.57 -8.61 13.85
C ARG A 282 11.47 -10.13 13.84
N ALA A 283 11.04 -10.74 14.94
CA ALA A 283 10.86 -12.18 15.05
C ALA A 283 9.70 -12.72 14.18
N ALA A 284 8.74 -11.87 13.82
CA ALA A 284 7.65 -12.23 12.91
C ALA A 284 8.05 -12.22 11.43
N LEU A 285 9.19 -11.61 11.08
CA LEU A 285 9.66 -11.59 9.69
C LEU A 285 10.04 -13.00 9.22
N PRO A 286 9.60 -13.41 8.03
CA PRO A 286 9.98 -14.70 7.48
C PRO A 286 11.47 -14.72 7.14
N VAL A 287 12.13 -15.85 7.40
CA VAL A 287 13.53 -16.07 6.99
C VAL A 287 13.50 -16.78 5.65
N GLU A 288 13.71 -16.02 4.58
CA GLU A 288 13.64 -16.53 3.21
C GLU A 288 14.87 -16.10 2.43
N HIS A 289 15.33 -16.94 1.50
CA HIS A 289 16.30 -16.57 0.46
C HIS A 289 17.54 -15.80 0.95
N GLY A 290 18.07 -16.17 2.13
CA GLY A 290 19.27 -15.55 2.71
C GLY A 290 19.06 -14.17 3.36
N PHE A 291 17.84 -13.64 3.38
CA PHE A 291 17.47 -12.41 4.07
C PHE A 291 17.37 -12.67 5.59
N LYS A 292 18.37 -12.26 6.35
CA LYS A 292 18.56 -12.63 7.77
C LYS A 292 18.39 -11.46 8.73
N CYS A 293 17.28 -10.72 8.58
CA CYS A 293 16.87 -9.73 9.57
C CYS A 293 16.59 -10.32 10.96
N SER A 294 16.52 -11.65 11.05
CA SER A 294 16.28 -12.40 12.28
C SER A 294 17.49 -12.56 13.22
N ARG A 295 18.70 -12.12 12.84
CA ARG A 295 19.85 -12.10 13.76
C ARG A 295 19.86 -10.78 14.53
N ALA A 296 19.86 -10.86 15.86
CA ALA A 296 20.13 -9.71 16.71
C ALA A 296 21.55 -9.21 16.41
N ALA A 297 21.75 -7.89 16.41
CA ALA A 297 23.09 -7.34 16.42
C ALA A 297 23.78 -7.85 17.70
N SER A 298 24.86 -8.62 17.53
CA SER A 298 25.68 -9.13 18.62
C SER A 298 26.44 -8.01 19.33
#